data_AF-A0A444ZP47-F1
#
_entry.id   AF-A0A444ZP47-F1
#
_cell.length_a   1.000
_cell.length_b   1.000
_cell.length_c   1.000
_cell.angle_alpha   90.00
_cell.angle_beta   90.00
_cell.angle_gamma   90.00
#
_symmetry.space_group_name_H-M   'P 1'
#
loop_
_entity.id
_entity.type
_entity.pdbx_description
1 polymer ?
#
loop_
_entity_poly.entity_id
_entity_poly.type
_entity_poly.pdbx_seq_one_letter_code
_entity_poly.pdbx_strand_id
1 'polypeptide(L)'
;MRLANGLEQSTTQELRSFSDWILQIGKGQCGIHNFRDPNFFQDKAILAPTVENVEEKNNYIVDLFPGEEKNYLSADLICGSDAYSDFDWINVEFLNQISCSGLPNHSLKLK
;
A
#
# COMPACT_ATOMS: atom_id res chain seq x y z
N MET A 1 4.87 23.49 -43.78
CA MET A 1 3.54 22.92 -44.11
C MET A 1 3.41 21.61 -43.34
N ARG A 2 2.22 21.36 -42.78
CA ARG A 2 1.86 20.46 -41.67
C ARG A 2 2.36 19.01 -41.77
N LEU A 3 2.53 18.34 -40.62
CA LEU A 3 1.77 17.13 -40.28
C LEU A 3 1.48 17.10 -38.77
N ALA A 4 0.20 17.26 -38.42
CA ALA A 4 -0.34 16.90 -37.12
C ALA A 4 -0.43 15.37 -37.08
N ASN A 5 0.27 14.73 -36.15
CA ASN A 5 0.04 13.32 -35.84
C ASN A 5 -0.84 13.28 -34.57
N GLY A 6 -2.09 12.91 -34.79
CA GLY A 6 -3.15 12.93 -33.81
C GLY A 6 -2.86 12.02 -32.62
N LEU A 7 -3.09 12.57 -31.43
CA LEU A 7 -3.53 11.78 -30.29
C LEU A 7 -4.76 10.98 -30.75
N GLU A 8 -4.78 9.67 -30.51
CA GLU A 8 -6.00 8.90 -30.73
C GLU A 8 -7.17 9.60 -30.01
N GLN A 9 -8.33 9.62 -30.67
CA GLN A 9 -9.55 10.17 -30.08
C GLN A 9 -9.89 9.46 -28.76
N SER A 10 -9.53 8.18 -28.62
CA SER A 10 -9.63 7.37 -27.40
C SER A 10 -8.83 8.00 -26.24
N THR A 11 -7.55 8.29 -26.43
CA THR A 11 -6.67 8.90 -25.42
C THR A 11 -7.14 10.31 -25.04
N THR A 12 -7.64 11.06 -26.02
CA THR A 12 -8.17 12.41 -25.76
C THR A 12 -9.46 12.35 -24.95
N GLN A 13 -10.32 11.36 -25.20
CA GLN A 13 -11.54 11.12 -24.45
C GLN A 13 -11.22 10.70 -23.00
N GLU A 14 -10.29 9.77 -22.82
CA GLU A 14 -9.85 9.30 -21.50
C GLU A 14 -9.25 10.42 -20.66
N LEU A 15 -8.37 11.23 -21.24
CA LEU A 15 -7.78 12.38 -20.55
C LEU A 15 -8.84 13.40 -20.12
N ARG A 16 -9.84 13.64 -20.96
CA ARG A 16 -10.98 14.51 -20.59
C ARG A 16 -11.78 13.90 -19.44
N SER A 17 -12.12 12.62 -19.52
CA SER A 17 -12.86 11.93 -18.46
C SER A 17 -12.11 11.94 -17.12
N PHE A 18 -10.79 11.71 -17.13
CA PHE A 18 -9.95 11.79 -15.94
C PHE A 18 -9.87 13.22 -15.38
N SER A 19 -9.70 14.22 -16.25
CA SER A 19 -9.69 15.64 -15.85
C SER A 19 -11.00 16.06 -15.20
N ASP A 20 -12.14 15.69 -15.81
CA ASP A 20 -13.46 15.98 -15.27
C ASP A 20 -13.71 15.30 -13.92
N TRP A 21 -13.16 14.10 -13.72
CA TRP A 21 -13.19 13.40 -12.44
C TRP A 21 -12.41 14.15 -11.35
N ILE A 22 -11.18 14.61 -11.62
CA ILE A 22 -10.39 15.42 -10.67
C ILE A 22 -11.13 16.71 -10.28
N LEU A 23 -11.75 17.38 -11.24
CA LEU A 23 -12.54 18.60 -10.97
C LEU A 23 -13.75 18.33 -10.08
N GLN A 24 -14.40 17.17 -10.23
CA GLN A 24 -15.52 16.76 -9.37
C GLN A 24 -15.06 16.53 -7.93
N ILE A 25 -13.88 15.91 -7.73
CA ILE A 25 -13.28 15.76 -6.40
C ILE A 25 -13.08 17.13 -5.74
N GLY A 26 -12.51 18.10 -6.47
CA GLY A 26 -12.32 19.46 -5.96
C GLY A 26 -13.62 20.19 -5.58
N LYS A 27 -14.75 19.78 -6.17
CA LYS A 27 -16.09 20.29 -5.86
C LYS A 27 -16.80 19.50 -4.74
N GLY A 28 -16.14 18.50 -4.15
CA GLY A 28 -16.74 17.60 -3.15
C GLY A 28 -17.74 16.59 -3.72
N GLN A 29 -17.78 16.43 -5.04
CA GLN A 29 -18.65 15.49 -5.75
C GLN A 29 -17.89 14.19 -5.99
N CYS A 30 -17.52 13.51 -4.90
CA CYS A 30 -16.83 12.23 -4.97
C CYS A 30 -17.85 11.15 -5.40
N GLY A 31 -17.82 10.77 -6.68
CA GLY A 31 -18.66 9.70 -7.24
C GLY A 31 -18.31 8.34 -6.64
N ILE A 32 -18.92 8.03 -5.51
CA ILE A 32 -18.87 6.71 -4.90
C ILE A 32 -20.01 5.89 -5.53
N HIS A 33 -19.73 5.29 -6.67
CA HIS A 33 -20.64 4.33 -7.27
C HIS A 33 -20.14 2.92 -6.93
N ASN A 34 -21.07 2.03 -6.56
CA ASN A 34 -20.88 0.58 -6.46
C ASN A 34 -20.18 -0.01 -5.22
N PHE A 35 -20.06 0.68 -4.08
CA PHE A 35 -19.62 0.01 -2.82
C PHE A 35 -20.50 -1.16 -2.38
N ARG A 36 -21.74 -1.24 -2.88
CA ARG A 36 -22.65 -2.36 -2.62
C ARG A 36 -22.36 -3.58 -3.48
N ASP A 37 -21.53 -3.45 -4.52
CA ASP A 37 -21.09 -4.58 -5.33
C ASP A 37 -19.99 -5.34 -4.56
N PRO A 38 -20.20 -6.62 -4.21
CA PRO A 38 -19.19 -7.43 -3.52
C PRO A 38 -17.87 -7.56 -4.29
N ASN A 39 -17.92 -7.47 -5.61
CA ASN A 39 -16.74 -7.57 -6.46
C ASN A 39 -16.03 -6.22 -6.65
N PHE A 40 -16.58 -5.13 -6.11
CA PHE A 40 -16.03 -3.80 -6.32
C PHE A 40 -14.57 -3.69 -5.88
N PHE A 41 -14.19 -4.35 -4.79
CA PHE A 41 -12.82 -4.30 -4.27
C PHE A 41 -11.89 -5.37 -4.86
N GLN A 42 -12.39 -6.25 -5.74
CA GLN A 42 -11.52 -7.19 -6.44
C GLN A 42 -10.51 -6.40 -7.30
N ASP A 43 -9.25 -6.81 -7.23
CA ASP A 43 -8.12 -6.21 -7.95
C ASP A 43 -7.85 -4.72 -7.64
N LYS A 44 -8.35 -4.20 -6.51
CA LYS A 44 -8.12 -2.81 -6.08
C LYS A 44 -7.18 -2.74 -4.88
N ALA A 45 -6.19 -1.86 -4.95
CA ALA A 45 -5.37 -1.49 -3.80
C ALA A 45 -6.12 -0.50 -2.89
N ILE A 46 -6.06 -0.72 -1.59
CA ILE A 46 -6.54 0.21 -0.57
C ILE A 46 -5.34 1.01 -0.07
N LEU A 47 -5.41 2.35 -0.20
CA LEU A 47 -4.37 3.26 0.28
C LEU A 47 -4.81 3.88 1.60
N ALA A 48 -3.91 3.93 2.58
CA ALA A 48 -4.14 4.60 3.85
C ALA A 48 -3.02 5.63 4.11
N PRO A 49 -3.29 6.67 4.92
CA PRO A 49 -2.37 7.79 5.10
C PRO A 49 -1.14 7.44 5.96
N THR A 50 -1.25 6.47 6.90
CA THR A 50 -0.15 6.06 7.77
C THR A 50 0.07 4.55 7.74
N VAL A 51 1.26 4.11 8.14
CA VAL A 51 1.64 2.68 8.21
C VAL A 51 0.75 1.95 9.21
N GLU A 52 0.46 2.56 10.36
CA GLU A 52 -0.41 1.97 11.40
C GLU A 52 -1.83 1.75 10.87
N ASN A 53 -2.36 2.69 10.07
CA ASN A 53 -3.67 2.50 9.43
C ASN A 53 -3.64 1.38 8.39
N VAL A 54 -2.56 1.23 7.62
CA VAL A 54 -2.39 0.11 6.68
C VAL A 54 -2.37 -1.22 7.44
N GLU A 55 -1.60 -1.32 8.52
CA GLU A 55 -1.50 -2.52 9.33
C GLU A 55 -2.83 -2.92 9.95
N GLU A 56 -3.55 -1.98 10.55
CA GLU A 56 -4.88 -2.21 11.13
C GLU A 56 -5.83 -2.80 10.09
N LYS A 57 -5.88 -2.20 8.88
CA LYS A 57 -6.76 -2.67 7.80
C LYS A 57 -6.33 -4.01 7.23
N ASN A 58 -5.04 -4.23 7.03
CA ASN A 58 -4.52 -5.49 6.52
C ASN A 58 -4.79 -6.64 7.49
N ASN A 59 -4.51 -6.44 8.78
CA ASN A 59 -4.78 -7.44 9.81
C ASN A 59 -6.28 -7.78 9.89
N TYR A 60 -7.14 -6.75 9.87
CA TYR A 60 -8.59 -6.96 9.85
C TYR A 60 -9.04 -7.81 8.65
N ILE A 61 -8.54 -7.51 7.45
CA ILE A 61 -8.90 -8.27 6.23
C ILE A 61 -8.37 -9.70 6.30
N VAL A 62 -7.13 -9.91 6.76
CA VAL A 62 -6.55 -11.25 6.94
C VAL A 62 -7.38 -12.07 7.93
N ASP A 63 -7.81 -11.48 9.05
CA ASP A 63 -8.62 -12.16 10.05
C ASP A 63 -9.98 -12.61 9.48
N LEU A 64 -10.56 -11.86 8.53
CA LEU A 64 -11.81 -12.21 7.84
C LEU A 64 -11.68 -13.38 6.86
N PHE A 65 -10.50 -13.65 6.30
CA PHE A 65 -10.36 -14.73 5.32
C PHE A 65 -10.50 -16.11 5.98
N PRO A 66 -11.23 -17.05 5.36
CA PRO A 66 -11.28 -18.43 5.84
C PRO A 66 -9.92 -19.11 5.62
N GLY A 67 -9.41 -19.82 6.62
CA GLY A 67 -8.14 -20.54 6.52
C GLY A 67 -7.30 -20.45 7.80
N GLU A 68 -6.25 -21.26 7.84
CA GLU A 68 -5.27 -21.22 8.93
C GLU A 68 -4.30 -20.06 8.73
N GLU A 69 -4.15 -19.25 9.77
CA GLU A 69 -3.19 -18.16 9.80
C GLU A 69 -1.77 -18.68 10.00
N LYS A 70 -0.81 -18.13 9.25
CA LYS A 70 0.62 -18.35 9.44
C LYS A 70 1.31 -17.04 9.79
N ASN A 71 2.03 -17.05 10.90
CA ASN A 71 2.85 -15.93 11.35
C ASN A 71 4.31 -16.22 11.01
N TYR A 72 4.91 -15.32 10.24
CA TYR A 72 6.32 -15.35 9.87
C TYR A 72 7.04 -14.24 10.63
N LEU A 73 8.12 -14.60 11.30
CA LEU A 73 8.98 -13.65 11.99
C LEU A 73 10.18 -13.32 11.11
N SER A 74 10.64 -12.07 11.15
CA SER A 74 11.87 -11.68 10.47
C SER A 74 13.08 -12.40 11.09
N ALA A 75 14.07 -12.66 10.25
CA ALA A 75 15.33 -13.31 10.63
C ALA A 75 16.46 -12.27 10.59
N ASP A 76 16.26 -11.16 11.31
CA ASP A 76 17.18 -10.02 11.27
C ASP A 76 18.43 -10.28 12.10
N LEU A 77 19.58 -9.92 11.54
CA LEU A 77 20.89 -10.12 12.16
C LEU A 77 21.74 -8.87 11.96
N ILE A 78 22.48 -8.51 13.00
CA ILE A 78 23.47 -7.43 12.93
C ILE A 78 24.73 -8.02 12.28
N CYS A 79 25.24 -7.36 11.24
CA CYS A 79 26.48 -7.79 10.62
C CYS A 79 27.65 -7.58 11.58
N GLY A 80 28.50 -8.59 11.76
CA GLY A 80 29.67 -8.49 12.65
C GLY A 80 30.67 -7.42 12.25
N SER A 81 30.68 -6.98 10.98
CA SER A 81 31.47 -5.81 10.53
C SER A 81 30.96 -4.48 11.11
N ASP A 82 29.69 -4.42 11.46
CA ASP A 82 29.02 -3.23 11.98
C ASP A 82 28.99 -3.24 13.52
N ALA A 83 29.28 -4.40 14.12
CA ALA A 83 29.40 -4.64 15.56
C ALA A 83 30.69 -4.06 16.19
N TYR A 84 31.57 -3.44 15.40
CA TYR A 84 32.74 -2.69 15.90
C TYR A 84 32.42 -1.23 16.26
N SER A 85 31.14 -0.86 16.25
CA SER A 85 30.67 0.48 16.56
C SER A 85 30.24 0.58 18.04
N ASP A 86 30.39 1.75 18.67
CA ASP A 86 30.05 2.06 20.08
C ASP A 86 28.55 1.86 20.45
N PHE A 87 27.79 1.15 19.62
CA PHE A 87 26.35 0.95 19.73
C PHE A 87 25.99 -0.43 20.31
N ASP A 88 26.56 -0.76 21.48
CA ASP A 88 26.25 -1.99 22.23
C ASP A 88 24.76 -2.17 22.56
N TRP A 89 23.96 -1.10 22.47
CA TRP A 89 22.52 -1.13 22.72
C TRP A 89 21.70 -1.59 21.51
N ILE A 90 22.26 -1.61 20.31
CA ILE A 90 21.58 -2.12 19.12
C ILE A 90 21.62 -3.65 19.18
N ASN A 91 20.50 -4.25 19.54
CA ASN A 91 20.30 -5.70 19.61
C ASN A 91 19.17 -6.14 18.68
N VAL A 92 18.96 -7.45 18.58
CA VAL A 92 17.89 -8.01 17.74
C VAL A 92 16.50 -7.56 18.24
N GLU A 93 16.31 -7.39 19.56
CA GLU A 93 15.04 -6.88 20.10
C GLU A 93 14.74 -5.44 19.66
N PHE A 94 15.77 -4.62 19.47
CA PHE A 94 15.64 -3.28 18.93
C PHE A 94 15.28 -3.33 17.45
N LEU A 95 15.94 -4.18 16.66
CA LEU A 95 15.61 -4.36 15.24
C LEU A 95 14.15 -4.80 15.05
N ASN A 96 13.66 -5.69 15.90
CA ASN A 96 12.28 -6.18 15.86
C ASN A 96 11.22 -5.09 16.13
N GLN A 97 11.62 -3.94 16.68
CA GLN A 97 10.73 -2.79 16.94
C GLN A 97 10.74 -1.75 15.80
N ILE A 98 11.61 -1.89 14.82
CA ILE A 98 11.70 -0.94 13.72
C ILE A 98 10.49 -1.12 12.80
N SER A 99 9.68 -0.06 12.69
CA SER A 99 8.65 0.07 11.67
C SER A 99 9.00 1.24 10.76
N CYS A 100 9.09 0.99 9.46
CA CYS A 100 9.35 2.06 8.48
C CYS A 100 8.67 1.77 7.15
N SER A 101 8.32 2.85 6.44
CA SER A 101 7.71 2.75 5.12
C SER A 101 8.66 2.05 4.14
N GLY A 102 8.17 1.01 3.47
CA GLY A 102 8.92 0.28 2.45
C GLY A 102 9.69 -0.94 2.95
N LEU A 103 9.71 -1.22 4.26
CA LEU A 103 10.21 -2.48 4.81
C LEU A 103 9.08 -3.27 5.47
N PRO A 104 9.10 -4.61 5.41
CA PRO A 104 8.17 -5.44 6.17
C PRO A 104 8.48 -5.32 7.66
N ASN A 105 7.43 -5.37 8.48
CA ASN A 105 7.60 -5.47 9.93
C ASN A 105 8.18 -6.83 10.33
N HIS A 106 8.67 -6.89 11.58
CA HIS A 106 9.17 -8.11 12.18
C HIS A 106 8.18 -9.29 12.09
N SER A 107 6.89 -9.03 12.31
CA SER A 107 5.85 -10.06 12.22
C SER A 107 4.99 -9.84 10.98
N LEU A 108 4.91 -10.87 10.14
CA LEU A 108 4.07 -10.91 8.96
C LEU A 108 3.03 -12.02 9.09
N LYS A 109 1.76 -11.59 9.17
CA LYS A 109 0.59 -12.49 9.21
C LYS A 109 0.07 -12.74 7.80
N LEU A 110 -0.01 -14.01 7.41
CA LEU A 110 -0.51 -14.43 6.09
C LEU A 110 -1.56 -15.54 6.20
N LYS A 111 -2.40 -15.61 5.18
CA LYS A 111 -3.32 -16.73 4.88
C LYS A 111 -3.21 -17.08 3.41
#